data_AF-A0A8S3GSK0-F1
#
_entry.id   AF-A0A8S3GSK0-F1
#
_cell.length_a   1.000
_cell.length_b   1.000
_cell.length_c   1.000
_cell.angle_alpha   90.00
_cell.angle_beta   90.00
_cell.angle_gamma   90.00
#
_symmetry.space_group_name_H-M   'P 1'
#
loop_
_entity.id
_entity.type
_entity.pdbx_description
1 polymer ?
#
loop_
_entity_poly.entity_id
_entity_poly.type
_entity_poly.pdbx_seq_one_letter_code
_entity_poly.pdbx_strand_id
1 'polypeptide(L)'
;MPQVVDSLATFVASTGLVTKDKFLAGMAMDDINFETRVSWKYACSRGVLGTPTFFINGVVISADPTWSLNDWKSVIDPILGSNDKVSTPVKDCPPNEKECTYAPHKTQCCLAGESCIPNVGCRCFNMKNGNKCV
;
A
#
# COMPACT_ATOMS: atom_id res chain seq x y z
N MET A 1 32.20 9.80 15.00
CA MET A 1 31.91 9.13 16.29
C MET A 1 31.92 7.61 16.11
N PRO A 2 33.09 6.97 16.05
CA PRO A 2 33.17 5.52 15.80
C PRO A 2 32.55 4.67 16.93
N GLN A 3 32.67 5.11 18.19
CA GLN A 3 32.19 4.35 19.36
C GLN A 3 30.65 4.23 19.40
N VAL A 4 29.91 5.27 19.00
CA VAL A 4 28.44 5.25 19.00
C VAL A 4 27.91 4.28 17.95
N VAL A 5 28.49 4.32 16.74
CA VAL A 5 28.08 3.44 15.64
C VAL A 5 28.34 1.97 16.00
N ASP A 6 29.47 1.67 16.65
CA ASP A 6 29.78 0.31 17.09
C ASP A 6 28.83 -0.20 18.19
N SER A 7 28.47 0.65 19.15
CA SER A 7 27.47 0.33 20.17
C SER A 7 26.10 0.01 19.57
N LEU A 8 25.67 0.82 18.59
CA LEU A 8 24.42 0.58 17.85
C LEU A 8 24.49 -0.71 17.03
N ALA A 9 25.62 -0.98 16.38
CA ALA A 9 25.81 -2.18 15.59
C ALA A 9 25.76 -3.45 16.46
N THR A 10 26.32 -3.39 17.66
CA THR A 10 26.25 -4.46 18.66
C THR A 10 24.81 -4.68 19.15
N PHE A 11 24.09 -3.60 19.47
CA PHE A 11 22.68 -3.69 19.84
C PHE A 11 21.83 -4.29 18.72
N VAL A 12 21.95 -3.79 17.49
CA VAL A 12 21.16 -4.29 16.35
C VAL A 12 21.44 -5.76 16.08
N ALA A 13 22.70 -6.20 16.16
CA ALA A 13 23.05 -7.61 16.03
C ALA A 13 22.36 -8.49 17.10
N SER A 14 22.20 -7.98 18.33
CA SER A 14 21.50 -8.71 19.40
C SER A 14 20.00 -8.93 19.15
N THR A 15 19.38 -8.12 18.28
CA THR A 15 17.97 -8.27 17.91
C THR A 15 17.73 -9.37 16.86
N GLY A 16 18.80 -9.86 16.20
CA GLY A 16 18.70 -10.84 15.12
C GLY A 16 18.16 -10.30 13.79
N LEU A 17 17.80 -9.01 13.70
CA LEU A 17 17.23 -8.41 12.50
C LEU A 17 18.27 -8.19 11.39
N VAL A 18 19.49 -7.77 11.77
CA VAL A 18 20.57 -7.41 10.84
C VAL A 18 21.92 -7.78 11.49
N THR A 19 22.87 -8.30 10.71
CA THR A 19 24.22 -8.59 11.20
C THR A 19 25.00 -7.30 11.49
N LYS A 20 25.98 -7.38 12.39
CA LYS A 20 26.84 -6.24 12.73
C LYS A 20 27.48 -5.62 11.48
N ASP A 21 28.09 -6.45 10.62
CA ASP A 21 28.75 -5.98 9.40
C ASP A 21 27.79 -5.32 8.41
N LYS A 22 26.58 -5.88 8.24
CA LYS A 22 25.57 -5.29 7.36
C LYS A 22 25.07 -3.95 7.89
N PHE A 23 24.92 -3.81 9.21
CA PHE A 23 24.55 -2.55 9.83
C PHE A 23 25.66 -1.50 9.65
N LEU A 24 26.93 -1.86 9.89
CA LEU A 24 28.08 -0.97 9.71
C LEU A 24 28.21 -0.51 8.25
N ALA A 25 28.02 -1.43 7.29
CA ALA A 25 28.00 -1.08 5.87
C ALA A 25 26.87 -0.09 5.55
N GLY A 26 25.66 -0.31 6.06
CA GLY A 26 24.52 0.61 5.89
C GLY A 26 24.77 2.00 6.47
N MET A 27 25.41 2.09 7.63
CA MET A 27 25.78 3.38 8.25
C MET A 27 26.79 4.18 7.43
N ALA A 28 27.53 3.53 6.53
CA ALA A 28 28.49 4.17 5.63
C ALA A 28 27.92 4.43 4.21
N MET A 29 26.67 4.04 3.93
CA MET A 29 26.06 4.23 2.62
C MET A 29 25.54 5.65 2.43
N ASP A 30 25.90 6.26 1.30
CA ASP A 30 25.45 7.60 0.92
C ASP A 30 23.93 7.69 0.72
N ASP A 31 23.30 6.65 0.17
CA ASP A 31 21.84 6.63 -0.07
C ASP A 31 21.06 6.71 1.25
N ILE A 32 21.46 5.96 2.28
CA ILE A 32 20.81 6.01 3.60
C ILE A 32 21.01 7.39 4.24
N ASN A 33 22.19 7.99 4.07
CA ASN A 33 22.44 9.36 4.52
C ASN A 33 21.51 10.36 3.82
N PHE A 34 21.39 10.24 2.49
CA PHE A 34 20.54 11.10 1.68
C PHE A 34 19.07 10.99 2.10
N GLU A 35 18.53 9.77 2.19
CA GLU A 35 17.14 9.52 2.60
C GLU A 35 16.84 10.06 4.02
N THR A 36 17.79 9.93 4.94
CA THR A 36 17.66 10.50 6.31
C THR A 36 17.55 12.02 6.25
N ARG A 37 18.36 12.68 5.42
CA ARG A 37 18.33 14.14 5.24
C ARG A 37 17.06 14.61 4.55
N VAL A 38 16.56 13.87 3.56
CA VAL A 38 15.28 14.15 2.90
C VAL A 38 14.14 14.04 3.92
N SER A 39 14.11 12.97 4.72
CA SER A 39 13.10 12.76 5.76
C SER A 39 13.10 13.87 6.81
N TRP A 40 14.28 14.30 7.27
CA TRP A 40 14.40 15.41 8.22
C TRP A 40 13.91 16.74 7.62
N LYS A 41 14.31 17.08 6.39
CA LYS A 41 13.83 18.28 5.70
C LYS A 41 12.32 18.25 5.46
N TYR A 42 11.76 17.08 5.15
CA TYR A 42 10.34 16.90 5.02
C TYR A 42 9.63 17.18 6.35
N ALA A 43 10.11 16.66 7.48
CA ALA A 43 9.54 17.01 8.79
C ALA A 43 9.56 18.53 9.06
N CYS A 44 10.69 19.19 8.76
CA CYS A 44 10.83 20.64 8.90
C CYS A 44 9.85 21.42 8.01
N SER A 45 9.70 21.03 6.73
CA SER A 45 8.78 21.71 5.80
C SER A 45 7.31 21.55 6.18
N ARG A 46 7.02 20.56 7.04
CA ARG A 46 5.69 20.28 7.59
C ARG A 46 5.47 20.87 8.97
N GLY A 47 6.41 21.68 9.48
CA GLY A 47 6.31 22.36 10.77
C GLY A 47 6.38 21.43 11.99
N VAL A 48 7.01 20.25 11.85
CA VAL A 48 7.19 19.32 12.97
C VAL A 48 8.22 19.88 13.94
N LEU A 49 7.80 20.18 15.18
CA LEU A 49 8.65 20.74 16.24
C LEU A 49 8.91 19.76 17.40
N GLY A 50 8.23 18.61 17.42
CA GLY A 50 8.33 17.63 18.50
C GLY A 50 7.83 16.26 18.09
N THR A 51 8.15 15.26 18.90
CA THR A 51 7.80 13.86 18.64
C THR A 51 6.96 13.26 19.77
N PRO A 52 5.97 12.41 19.46
CA PRO A 52 5.48 12.13 18.11
C PRO A 52 4.64 13.29 17.55
N THR A 53 4.63 13.44 16.22
CA THR A 53 3.65 14.26 15.48
C THR A 53 3.07 13.37 14.38
N PHE A 54 1.74 13.30 14.30
CA PHE A 54 1.04 12.37 13.40
C PHE A 54 0.37 13.11 12.26
N PHE A 55 0.42 12.50 11.07
CA PHE A 55 -0.27 12.98 9.88
C PHE A 55 -1.08 11.84 9.27
N ILE A 56 -2.28 12.16 8.79
CA ILE A 56 -3.08 11.28 7.93
C ILE A 56 -3.28 12.01 6.60
N ASN A 57 -2.85 11.39 5.49
CA ASN A 57 -2.92 11.99 4.14
C ASN A 57 -2.36 13.42 4.04
N GLY A 58 -1.29 13.71 4.79
CA GLY A 58 -0.71 15.05 4.80
C GLY A 58 -1.55 16.09 5.56
N VAL A 59 -2.45 15.68 6.46
CA VAL A 59 -3.13 16.57 7.40
C VAL A 59 -2.67 16.22 8.82
N VAL A 60 -2.26 17.22 9.59
CA VAL A 60 -1.87 17.02 10.99
C VAL A 60 -3.11 16.65 11.81
N ILE A 61 -2.98 15.64 12.67
CA ILE A 61 -4.04 15.23 13.59
C ILE A 61 -3.57 15.40 15.02
N SER A 62 -4.49 15.72 15.94
CA SER A 62 -4.21 15.75 17.37
C SER A 62 -4.30 14.35 17.98
N ALA A 63 -3.46 13.44 17.49
CA ALA A 63 -3.35 12.09 18.02
C ALA A 63 -2.40 12.04 19.22
N ASP A 64 -2.68 11.12 20.14
CA ASP A 64 -1.85 10.87 21.32
C ASP A 64 -1.01 9.58 21.14
N PRO A 65 0.27 9.54 21.54
CA PRO A 65 1.07 8.31 21.57
C PRO A 65 0.40 7.14 22.29
N THR A 66 -0.52 7.38 23.23
CA THR A 66 -1.24 6.35 23.97
C THR A 66 -2.54 5.90 23.29
N TRP A 67 -2.87 6.40 22.09
CA TRP A 67 -4.05 5.98 21.34
C TRP A 67 -4.07 4.46 21.13
N SER A 68 -5.22 3.87 21.46
CA SER A 68 -5.51 2.47 21.20
C SER A 68 -5.79 2.24 19.71
N LEU A 69 -5.84 0.97 19.29
CA LEU A 69 -6.26 0.61 17.93
C LEU A 69 -7.66 1.18 17.58
N ASN A 70 -8.57 1.23 18.55
CA ASN A 70 -9.93 1.73 18.31
C ASN A 70 -9.93 3.26 18.07
N ASP A 71 -9.05 4.00 18.76
CA ASP A 71 -8.90 5.44 18.54
C ASP A 71 -8.39 5.71 17.12
N TRP A 72 -7.38 4.96 16.67
CA TRP A 72 -6.89 5.04 15.29
C TRP A 72 -7.96 4.70 14.25
N LYS A 73 -8.73 3.64 14.47
CA LYS A 73 -9.84 3.26 13.59
C LYS A 73 -10.90 4.35 13.49
N SER A 74 -11.20 5.03 14.60
CA SER A 74 -12.21 6.10 14.62
C SER A 74 -11.91 7.25 13.66
N VAL A 75 -10.63 7.51 13.35
CA VAL A 75 -10.20 8.56 12.42
C VAL A 75 -9.82 8.03 11.03
N ILE A 76 -9.30 6.80 10.93
CA ILE A 76 -8.87 6.21 9.65
C ILE A 76 -10.04 5.54 8.92
N ASP A 77 -10.89 4.77 9.59
CA ASP A 77 -11.94 3.99 8.91
C ASP A 77 -12.90 4.86 8.09
N PRO A 78 -13.34 6.05 8.55
CA PRO A 78 -14.22 6.92 7.76
C PRO A 78 -13.61 7.42 6.44
N ILE A 79 -12.27 7.54 6.34
CA ILE A 79 -11.58 8.06 5.16
C ILE A 79 -11.16 6.98 4.16
N LEU A 80 -11.23 5.71 4.56
CA LEU A 80 -10.93 4.58 3.65
C LEU A 80 -12.01 4.38 2.58
N GLY A 81 -13.12 5.13 2.67
CA GLY A 81 -14.30 4.95 1.84
C GLY A 81 -15.04 3.69 2.24
N SER A 82 -16.36 3.67 2.05
CA SER A 82 -17.12 2.44 2.21
C SER A 82 -16.62 1.43 1.18
N ASN A 83 -15.83 0.45 1.62
CA ASN A 83 -15.68 -0.81 0.87
C ASN A 83 -17.02 -1.57 0.77
N ASP A 84 -18.14 -0.97 1.24
CA ASP A 84 -19.53 -1.35 0.97
C ASP A 84 -19.99 -1.07 -0.47
N LYS A 85 -19.07 -0.87 -1.39
CA LYS A 85 -19.17 -1.62 -2.64
C LYS A 85 -18.61 -3.02 -2.40
N VAL A 86 -19.17 -3.73 -1.41
CA VAL A 86 -19.44 -5.15 -1.63
C VAL A 86 -20.24 -5.08 -2.90
N SER A 87 -19.60 -5.37 -4.03
CA SER A 87 -20.33 -5.81 -5.19
C SER A 87 -21.22 -6.89 -4.62
N THR A 88 -22.49 -6.57 -4.37
CA THR A 88 -23.53 -7.59 -4.38
C THR A 88 -23.14 -8.44 -5.57
N PRO A 89 -22.90 -9.75 -5.39
CA PRO A 89 -22.67 -10.62 -6.53
C PRO A 89 -23.76 -10.22 -7.51
N VAL A 90 -23.37 -9.70 -8.67
CA VAL A 90 -24.31 -9.43 -9.75
C VAL A 90 -24.75 -10.84 -10.10
N LYS A 91 -25.78 -11.33 -9.40
CA LYS A 91 -26.19 -12.73 -9.47
C LYS A 91 -26.68 -13.06 -10.86
N ASP A 92 -27.03 -12.04 -11.63
CA ASP A 92 -27.44 -12.16 -13.00
C ASP A 92 -26.82 -11.00 -13.79
N CYS A 93 -25.95 -11.33 -14.75
CA CYS A 93 -25.48 -10.34 -15.71
C CYS A 93 -26.67 -9.79 -16.53
N PRO A 94 -26.62 -8.52 -16.99
CA PRO A 94 -27.65 -7.97 -17.86
C PRO A 94 -27.90 -8.86 -19.09
N PRO A 95 -29.09 -8.78 -19.71
CA PRO A 95 -29.38 -9.51 -20.94
C PRO A 95 -28.30 -9.23 -22.01
N ASN A 96 -27.73 -10.29 -22.56
CA ASN A 96 -26.61 -10.30 -23.54
C ASN A 96 -25.19 -10.23 -22.98
N GLU A 97 -25.01 -10.32 -21.66
CA GLU A 97 -23.70 -10.46 -21.02
C GLU A 97 -23.50 -11.84 -20.38
N LYS A 98 -22.25 -12.32 -20.34
CA LYS A 98 -21.89 -13.62 -19.74
C LYS A 98 -21.07 -13.45 -18.47
N GLU A 99 -21.37 -14.22 -17.44
CA GLU A 99 -20.61 -14.22 -16.19
C GLU A 99 -19.21 -14.83 -16.38
N CYS A 100 -18.17 -14.16 -15.87
CA CYS A 100 -16.77 -14.58 -15.88
C CYS A 100 -16.19 -14.57 -14.47
N THR A 101 -15.94 -15.76 -13.92
CA THR A 101 -15.19 -15.95 -12.68
C THR A 101 -13.70 -16.05 -13.01
N TYR A 102 -12.94 -14.99 -12.78
CA TYR A 102 -11.52 -14.93 -13.18
C TYR A 102 -10.55 -15.21 -12.02
N ALA A 103 -10.99 -15.08 -10.77
CA ALA A 103 -10.20 -15.39 -9.59
C ALA A 103 -11.11 -15.85 -8.44
N PRO A 104 -10.58 -16.48 -7.38
CA PRO A 104 -11.38 -16.88 -6.21
C PRO A 104 -12.17 -15.68 -5.66
N HIS A 105 -13.50 -15.83 -5.61
CA HIS A 105 -14.45 -14.79 -5.19
C HIS A 105 -14.46 -13.51 -6.03
N LYS A 106 -13.94 -13.54 -7.26
CA LYS A 106 -13.98 -12.40 -8.19
C LYS A 106 -14.68 -12.79 -9.49
N THR A 107 -15.82 -12.13 -9.71
CA THR A 107 -16.68 -12.30 -10.88
C THR A 107 -16.88 -10.96 -11.58
N GLN A 108 -16.97 -10.97 -12.91
CA GLN A 108 -17.38 -9.84 -13.72
C GLN A 108 -18.27 -10.28 -14.90
N CYS A 109 -19.05 -9.39 -15.49
CA CYS A 109 -19.84 -9.65 -16.69
C CYS A 109 -19.06 -9.29 -17.95
N CYS A 110 -19.04 -10.19 -18.93
CA CYS A 110 -18.39 -10.03 -20.23
C CYS A 110 -19.40 -9.59 -21.29
N LEU A 111 -19.03 -8.60 -22.10
CA LEU A 111 -19.78 -8.16 -23.27
C LEU A 111 -19.72 -9.19 -24.40
N ALA A 112 -20.63 -9.07 -25.36
CA ALA A 112 -20.65 -9.91 -26.56
C ALA A 112 -19.33 -9.77 -27.35
N GLY A 113 -18.61 -10.88 -27.53
CA GLY A 113 -17.32 -10.94 -28.21
C GLY A 113 -16.11 -10.99 -27.26
N GLU A 114 -16.31 -10.82 -25.96
CA GLU A 114 -15.26 -11.02 -24.96
C GLU A 114 -15.14 -12.49 -24.55
N SER A 115 -13.92 -12.90 -24.23
CA SER A 115 -13.57 -14.20 -23.66
C SER A 115 -13.08 -14.03 -22.22
N CYS A 116 -13.48 -14.94 -21.34
CA CYS A 116 -13.04 -14.96 -19.94
C CYS A 116 -11.64 -15.59 -19.84
N ILE A 117 -10.64 -14.79 -19.44
CA ILE A 117 -9.27 -15.27 -19.25
C ILE A 117 -8.99 -15.44 -17.74
N PRO A 118 -8.53 -16.62 -17.27
CA PRO A 118 -8.16 -16.83 -15.87
C PRO A 118 -7.15 -15.79 -15.38
N ASN A 119 -7.35 -15.27 -14.16
CA ASN A 119 -6.58 -14.21 -13.50
C ASN A 119 -6.57 -12.84 -14.22
N VAL A 120 -7.28 -12.68 -15.33
CA VAL A 120 -7.22 -11.48 -16.18
C VAL A 120 -8.60 -10.84 -16.37
N GLY A 121 -9.66 -11.65 -16.42
CA GLY A 121 -11.03 -11.20 -16.69
C GLY A 121 -11.40 -11.23 -18.18
N CYS A 122 -12.49 -10.56 -18.54
CA CYS A 122 -13.00 -10.47 -19.90
C CYS A 122 -12.00 -9.73 -20.82
N ARG A 123 -11.69 -10.31 -21.97
CA ARG A 123 -10.86 -9.70 -23.02
C ARG A 123 -11.42 -9.98 -24.39
N CYS A 124 -11.36 -9.00 -25.26
CA CYS A 124 -11.66 -9.17 -26.67
C CYS A 124 -10.67 -10.14 -27.31
N PHE A 125 -11.18 -11.24 -27.87
CA PHE A 125 -10.39 -12.01 -28.82
C PHE A 125 -10.47 -11.28 -30.15
N ASN A 126 -9.33 -10.87 -30.71
CA ASN A 126 -9.28 -10.33 -32.07
C ASN A 126 -9.73 -11.41 -33.05
N MET A 127 -11.03 -11.48 -33.36
CA MET A 127 -11.51 -12.16 -34.55
C MET A 127 -10.99 -11.33 -35.73
N LYS A 128 -10.26 -11.99 -36.64
CA LYS A 128 -9.48 -11.39 -37.74
C LYS A 128 -10.26 -10.49 -38.72
N ASN A 129 -11.52 -10.17 -38.47
CA ASN A 129 -12.43 -9.48 -39.39
C ASN A 129 -12.93 -8.11 -38.88
N GLY A 130 -12.17 -7.42 -38.03
CA GLY A 130 -12.40 -5.98 -37.78
C GLY A 130 -13.67 -5.60 -36.99
N ASN A 131 -14.47 -6.58 -36.55
CA ASN A 131 -15.52 -6.33 -35.57
C ASN A 131 -14.85 -6.21 -34.20
N LYS A 132 -14.61 -4.95 -33.79
CA LYS A 132 -14.30 -4.61 -32.40
C LYS A 132 -15.43 -5.16 -31.53
N CYS A 133 -15.10 -5.56 -30.29
CA CYS A 133 -16.11 -5.64 -29.24
C CYS A 133 -16.93 -4.33 -29.30
N VAL A 134 -18.25 -4.47 -29.36
CA VAL A 134 -19.17 -3.33 -29.49
C VAL A 134 -19.05 -2.44 -28.26
#